data_AF-A0A2D4HWK7-F1
#
_entry.id   AF-A0A2D4HWK7-F1
#
_cell.length_a   1.000
_cell.length_b   1.000
_cell.length_c   1.000
_cell.angle_alpha   90.00
_cell.angle_beta   90.00
_cell.angle_gamma   90.00
#
_symmetry.space_group_name_H-M   'P 1'
#
loop_
_entity.id
_entity.type
_entity.pdbx_description
1 polymer ?
#
loop_
_entity_poly.entity_id
_entity_poly.type
_entity_poly.pdbx_seq_one_letter_code
_entity_poly.pdbx_strand_id
1 'polypeptide(L)'
;NTDIPGEPENSLKAENKKAEQTLQRTHLLAAWAMKTSTAVSFFNRASLIWLQELQERIPLDDVRSHLHVNKLLAAEEFSADASLSAARFASRAIGGTVTSRRLLWRKQWQLIEKIE
;
A
#
# COMPACT_ATOMS: atom_id res chain seq x y z
N ASN A 1 -23.42 -43.61 2.45
CA ASN A 1 -22.15 -43.70 1.69
C ASN A 1 -22.40 -43.36 0.24
N THR A 2 -22.31 -42.07 -0.07
CA THR A 2 -22.18 -41.57 -1.44
C THR A 2 -20.90 -40.76 -1.42
N ASP A 3 -19.76 -41.47 -1.51
CA ASP A 3 -18.50 -40.86 -1.90
C ASP A 3 -18.74 -40.29 -3.29
N ILE A 4 -18.63 -38.97 -3.42
CA ILE A 4 -18.59 -38.27 -4.70
C ILE A 4 -17.14 -38.40 -5.18
N PRO A 5 -16.84 -39.21 -6.20
CA PRO A 5 -15.51 -39.30 -6.76
C PRO A 5 -15.33 -38.15 -7.75
N GLY A 6 -14.32 -37.31 -7.51
CA GLY A 6 -13.87 -36.29 -8.46
C GLY A 6 -14.29 -34.85 -8.13
N GLU A 7 -13.53 -34.19 -7.25
CA GLU A 7 -13.20 -32.79 -7.56
C GLU A 7 -12.07 -32.83 -8.60
N PRO A 8 -12.28 -32.36 -9.85
CA PRO A 8 -11.21 -32.28 -10.82
C PRO A 8 -10.23 -31.17 -10.44
N GLU A 9 -8.96 -31.53 -10.26
CA GLU A 9 -7.75 -30.94 -10.87
C GLU A 9 -7.52 -29.41 -10.92
N ASN A 10 -8.34 -28.60 -10.25
CA ASN A 10 -8.15 -27.14 -10.14
C ASN A 10 -7.75 -26.69 -8.73
N SER A 11 -7.40 -27.63 -7.85
CA SER A 11 -6.95 -27.32 -6.50
C SER A 11 -5.43 -27.16 -6.45
N LEU A 12 -4.97 -26.00 -5.97
CA LEU A 12 -3.56 -25.80 -5.63
C LEU A 12 -3.17 -26.84 -4.57
N LYS A 13 -2.00 -27.47 -4.71
CA LYS A 13 -1.39 -28.27 -3.63
C LYS A 13 -1.44 -27.49 -2.31
N ALA A 14 -1.58 -28.17 -1.17
CA ALA A 14 -1.81 -27.51 0.12
C ALA A 14 -0.79 -26.39 0.43
N GLU A 15 0.49 -26.60 0.07
CA GLU A 15 1.56 -25.61 0.19
C GLU A 15 1.33 -24.39 -0.72
N ASN A 16 0.95 -24.62 -1.98
CA ASN A 16 0.61 -23.57 -2.94
C ASN A 16 -0.66 -22.81 -2.53
N LYS A 17 -1.63 -23.48 -1.91
CA LYS A 17 -2.84 -22.83 -1.36
C LYS A 17 -2.49 -21.88 -0.22
N LYS A 18 -1.58 -22.28 0.67
CA LYS A 18 -1.07 -21.42 1.75
C LYS A 18 -0.29 -20.21 1.19
N ALA A 19 0.52 -20.42 0.16
CA ALA A 19 1.24 -19.34 -0.52
C ALA A 19 0.27 -18.35 -1.18
N GLU A 20 -0.76 -18.83 -1.89
CA GLU A 20 -1.80 -18.00 -2.51
C GLU A 20 -2.56 -17.15 -1.47
N GLN A 21 -2.99 -17.76 -0.36
CA GLN A 21 -3.65 -17.04 0.73
C GLN A 21 -2.75 -15.95 1.34
N THR A 22 -1.47 -16.24 1.51
CA THR A 22 -0.49 -15.26 2.01
C THR A 22 -0.36 -14.09 1.03
N LEU A 23 -0.24 -14.37 -0.27
CA LEU A 23 -0.14 -13.33 -1.30
C LEU A 23 -1.41 -12.46 -1.38
N GLN A 24 -2.60 -13.05 -1.22
CA GLN A 24 -3.87 -12.30 -1.18
C GLN A 24 -3.96 -11.37 0.04
N ARG A 25 -3.57 -11.87 1.23
CA ARG A 25 -3.51 -11.04 2.44
C ARG A 25 -2.52 -9.90 2.30
N THR A 26 -1.31 -10.18 1.80
CA THR A 26 -0.30 -9.14 1.57
C THR A 26 -0.78 -8.10 0.57
N HIS A 27 -1.46 -8.51 -0.51
CA HIS A 27 -2.07 -7.59 -1.47
C HIS A 27 -3.08 -6.66 -0.79
N LEU A 28 -3.99 -7.22 0.02
CA LEU A 28 -4.99 -6.44 0.74
C LEU A 28 -4.33 -5.44 1.70
N LEU A 29 -3.38 -5.89 2.51
CA LEU A 29 -2.65 -5.03 3.45
C LEU A 29 -1.89 -3.90 2.72
N ALA A 30 -1.25 -4.21 1.59
CA ALA A 30 -0.58 -3.20 0.77
C ALA A 30 -1.58 -2.21 0.15
N ALA A 31 -2.77 -2.66 -0.26
CA ALA A 31 -3.83 -1.77 -0.75
C ALA A 31 -4.33 -0.81 0.34
N TRP A 32 -4.51 -1.30 1.57
CA TRP A 32 -4.84 -0.45 2.71
C TRP A 32 -3.73 0.56 2.99
N ALA A 33 -2.46 0.12 3.04
CA ALA A 33 -1.32 1.01 3.23
C ALA A 33 -1.25 2.09 2.14
N MET A 34 -1.39 1.72 0.86
CA MET A 34 -1.38 2.67 -0.25
C MET A 34 -2.49 3.73 -0.10
N LYS A 35 -3.71 3.29 0.23
CA LYS A 35 -4.86 4.20 0.41
C LYS A 35 -4.62 5.15 1.58
N THR A 36 -4.20 4.62 2.74
CA THR A 36 -3.94 5.43 3.94
C THR A 36 -2.79 6.40 3.72
N SER A 37 -1.67 5.94 3.17
CA SER A 37 -0.52 6.80 2.91
C SER A 37 -0.83 7.90 1.88
N THR A 38 -1.63 7.60 0.86
CA THR A 38 -2.10 8.63 -0.08
C THR A 38 -2.98 9.68 0.61
N ALA A 39 -3.90 9.24 1.47
CA ALA A 39 -4.76 10.16 2.23
C ALA A 39 -3.95 11.05 3.18
N VAL A 40 -2.99 10.48 3.92
CA VAL A 40 -2.07 11.25 4.78
C VAL A 40 -1.29 12.28 3.95
N SER A 41 -0.74 11.87 2.81
CA SER A 41 0.01 12.79 1.93
C SER A 41 -0.84 13.95 1.43
N PHE A 42 -2.12 13.69 1.12
CA PHE A 42 -3.06 14.73 0.73
C PHE A 42 -3.33 15.71 1.87
N PHE A 43 -3.63 15.21 3.08
CA PHE A 43 -3.92 16.07 4.22
C PHE A 43 -2.71 16.90 4.65
N ASN A 44 -1.50 16.33 4.67
CA ASN A 44 -0.30 17.09 5.00
C ASN A 44 -0.06 18.23 3.99
N ARG A 45 -0.27 17.99 2.69
CA ARG A 45 -0.21 19.06 1.67
C ARG A 45 -1.28 20.13 1.86
N ALA A 46 -2.50 19.76 2.25
CA ALA A 46 -3.53 20.73 2.59
C ALA A 46 -3.15 21.54 3.84
N SER A 47 -2.59 20.88 4.86
CA SER A 47 -2.11 21.53 6.08
C SER A 47 -0.98 22.53 5.81
N LEU A 48 -0.10 22.27 4.83
CA LEU A 48 0.89 23.26 4.39
C LEU A 48 0.24 24.56 3.90
N ILE A 49 -0.80 24.47 3.08
CA ILE A 49 -1.52 25.65 2.57
C ILE A 49 -2.13 26.43 3.74
N TRP A 50 -2.78 25.73 4.68
CA TRP A 50 -3.36 26.37 5.86
C TRP A 50 -2.31 27.00 6.78
N LEU A 51 -1.13 26.40 6.91
CA LEU A 51 -0.02 26.96 7.68
C LEU A 51 0.58 28.20 7.01
N GLN A 52 0.66 28.24 5.69
CA GLN A 52 1.07 29.43 4.94
C GLN A 52 0.06 30.57 5.13
N GLU A 53 -1.23 30.29 4.99
CA GLU A 53 -2.30 31.26 5.25
C GLU A 53 -2.28 31.76 6.71
N LEU A 54 -1.92 30.89 7.66
CA LEU A 54 -1.75 31.27 9.06
C LEU A 54 -0.52 32.17 9.24
N GLN A 55 0.60 31.85 8.58
CA GLN A 55 1.84 32.62 8.64
C GLN A 55 1.65 34.07 8.19
N GLU A 56 0.90 34.28 7.12
CA GLU A 56 0.59 35.60 6.57
C GLU A 56 -0.19 36.50 7.56
N ARG A 57 -0.88 35.89 8.52
CA ARG A 57 -1.67 36.60 9.55
C ARG A 57 -0.89 36.91 10.82
N ILE A 58 0.30 36.34 10.98
CA ILE A 58 1.14 36.56 12.18
C ILE A 58 1.82 37.95 12.06
N PRO A 59 1.73 38.80 13.09
CA PRO A 59 2.46 40.07 13.13
C PRO A 59 3.96 39.88 12.85
N LEU A 60 4.57 40.78 12.08
CA LEU A 60 5.98 40.65 11.65
C LEU A 60 6.97 40.69 12.81
N ASP A 61 6.61 41.30 13.93
CA ASP A 61 7.39 41.40 15.16
C ASP A 61 7.31 40.15 16.03
N ASP A 62 6.33 39.26 15.80
CA ASP A 62 6.20 37.99 16.50
C ASP A 62 7.11 36.91 15.90
N VAL A 63 8.42 37.12 16.06
CA VAL A 63 9.49 36.22 15.58
C VAL A 63 9.31 34.78 16.11
N ARG A 64 8.77 34.63 17.32
CA ARG A 64 8.59 33.31 17.94
C ARG A 64 7.51 32.53 17.18
N SER A 65 6.36 33.13 16.91
CA SER A 65 5.28 32.48 16.17
C SER A 65 5.71 32.13 14.74
N HIS A 66 6.44 33.04 14.05
CA HIS A 66 7.04 32.75 12.74
C HIS A 66 7.98 31.55 12.78
N LEU A 67 8.85 31.45 13.80
CA LEU A 67 9.74 30.32 13.98
C LEU A 67 8.99 29.00 14.18
N HIS A 68 7.91 29.01 14.98
CA HIS A 68 7.11 27.81 15.21
C HIS A 68 6.38 27.36 13.94
N VAL A 69 5.76 28.27 13.20
CA VAL A 69 5.08 27.94 11.94
C VAL A 69 6.06 27.42 10.90
N ASN A 70 7.25 28.01 10.77
CA ASN A 70 8.30 27.50 9.87
C ASN A 70 8.72 26.06 10.22
N LYS A 71 8.79 25.71 11.51
CA LYS A 71 9.07 24.33 11.93
C LYS A 71 7.93 23.38 11.54
N LEU A 72 6.68 23.81 11.68
CA LEU A 72 5.51 23.01 11.28
C LEU A 72 5.46 22.83 9.76
N LEU A 73 5.73 23.88 8.98
CA LEU A 73 5.82 23.79 7.52
C LEU A 73 6.85 22.74 7.09
N ALA A 74 8.07 22.80 7.63
CA ALA A 74 9.11 21.82 7.32
C ALA A 74 8.70 20.38 7.72
N ALA A 75 8.03 20.21 8.86
CA ALA A 75 7.57 18.91 9.34
C ALA A 75 6.45 18.32 8.46
N GLU A 76 5.48 19.14 8.05
CA GLU A 76 4.36 18.72 7.19
C GLU A 76 4.85 18.40 5.78
N GLU A 77 5.77 19.19 5.22
CA GLU A 77 6.39 18.93 3.92
C GLU A 77 7.13 17.59 3.90
N PHE A 78 7.98 17.37 4.90
CA PHE A 78 8.65 16.07 5.07
C PHE A 78 7.64 14.93 5.20
N SER A 79 6.60 15.11 6.02
CA SER A 79 5.59 14.07 6.26
C SER A 79 4.76 13.78 5.00
N ALA A 80 4.46 14.79 4.19
CA ALA A 80 3.77 14.65 2.91
C ALA A 80 4.60 13.82 1.91
N ASP A 81 5.91 14.04 1.86
CA ASP A 81 6.81 13.32 0.96
C ASP A 81 7.12 11.90 1.43
N ALA A 82 7.27 11.71 2.76
CA ALA A 82 7.43 10.41 3.37
C ALA A 82 6.18 9.52 3.12
N SER A 83 4.99 10.08 3.33
CA SER A 83 3.74 9.36 3.07
C SER A 83 3.50 9.08 1.59
N LEU A 84 3.88 9.98 0.68
CA LEU A 84 3.84 9.70 -0.76
C LEU A 84 4.78 8.55 -1.14
N SER A 85 5.98 8.53 -0.54
CA SER A 85 6.95 7.44 -0.75
C SER A 85 6.42 6.12 -0.20
N ALA A 86 5.78 6.11 0.96
CA ALA A 86 5.10 4.94 1.49
C ALA A 86 4.00 4.41 0.54
N ALA A 87 3.20 5.31 -0.05
CA ALA A 87 2.21 4.92 -1.05
C ALA A 87 2.84 4.28 -2.29
N ARG A 88 3.98 4.81 -2.76
CA ARG A 88 4.75 4.22 -3.87
C ARG A 88 5.27 2.82 -3.54
N PHE A 89 5.80 2.59 -2.34
CA PHE A 89 6.26 1.26 -1.92
C PHE A 89 5.10 0.26 -1.80
N ALA A 90 3.97 0.70 -1.24
CA ALA A 90 2.76 -0.11 -1.16
C ALA A 90 2.23 -0.50 -2.55
N SER A 91 2.24 0.43 -3.51
CA SER A 91 1.92 0.16 -4.93
C SER A 91 2.84 -0.90 -5.54
N ARG A 92 4.15 -0.82 -5.29
CA ARG A 92 5.11 -1.84 -5.74
C ARG A 92 4.85 -3.21 -5.11
N ALA A 93 4.48 -3.24 -3.82
CA ALA A 93 4.11 -4.48 -3.14
C ALA A 93 2.86 -5.12 -3.76
N ILE A 94 1.84 -4.33 -4.10
CA ILE A 94 0.67 -4.80 -4.87
C ILE A 94 1.14 -5.45 -6.18
N GLY A 95 1.94 -4.75 -6.99
CA GLY A 95 2.49 -5.30 -8.24
C GLY A 95 3.26 -6.62 -8.03
N GLY A 96 4.10 -6.68 -6.99
CA GLY A 96 4.86 -7.87 -6.62
C GLY A 96 3.96 -9.06 -6.25
N THR A 97 2.90 -8.83 -5.48
CA THR A 97 1.94 -9.89 -5.13
C THR A 97 1.18 -10.40 -6.35
N VAL A 98 0.76 -9.52 -7.26
CA VAL A 98 0.09 -9.91 -8.51
C VAL A 98 1.00 -10.76 -9.39
N THR A 99 2.25 -10.34 -9.60
CA THR A 99 3.23 -11.11 -10.39
C THR A 99 3.52 -12.47 -9.76
N SER A 100 3.67 -12.53 -8.44
CA SER A 100 3.91 -13.78 -7.72
C SER A 100 2.74 -14.75 -7.86
N ARG A 101 1.50 -14.27 -7.74
CA ARG A 101 0.29 -15.09 -7.93
C ARG A 101 0.19 -15.61 -9.37
N ARG A 102 0.44 -14.75 -10.36
CA ARG A 102 0.45 -15.18 -11.78
C ARG A 102 1.48 -16.28 -12.02
N LEU A 103 2.68 -16.17 -11.46
CA LEU A 103 3.71 -17.20 -11.58
C LEU A 103 3.30 -18.50 -10.87
N LEU A 104 2.72 -18.40 -9.67
CA LEU A 104 2.22 -19.54 -8.91
C LEU A 104 1.19 -20.34 -9.72
N TRP A 105 0.19 -19.65 -10.26
CA TRP A 105 -0.86 -20.28 -11.08
C TRP A 105 -0.33 -20.83 -12.40
N ARG A 106 0.59 -20.11 -13.07
CA ARG A 106 1.24 -20.62 -14.28
C ARG A 106 1.96 -21.95 -14.02
N LYS A 107 2.72 -22.05 -12.92
CA LYS A 107 3.41 -23.30 -12.55
C LYS A 107 2.42 -24.43 -12.26
N GLN A 108 1.29 -24.13 -11.62
CA GLN A 108 0.25 -25.12 -11.36
C GLN A 108 -0.35 -25.65 -12.67
N TRP A 109 -0.72 -24.78 -13.61
CA TRP A 109 -1.28 -25.21 -14.89
C TRP A 109 -0.32 -26.08 -15.70
N GLN A 110 0.98 -25.73 -15.72
CA GLN A 110 2.01 -26.55 -16.38
C GLN A 110 2.21 -27.93 -15.74
N LEU A 111 1.90 -28.08 -14.44
CA LEU A 111 1.94 -29.39 -13.79
C LEU A 111 0.75 -30.25 -14.19
N ILE A 112 -0.43 -29.64 -14.31
CA ILE A 112 -1.65 -30.32 -14.75
C ILE A 112 -1.48 -30.84 -16.18
N GLU A 113 -1.02 -29.98 -17.10
CA GLU A 113 -0.77 -30.32 -18.51
C GLU A 113 0.28 -31.44 -18.72
N LYS A 114 1.17 -31.68 -17.75
CA LYS A 114 2.17 -32.76 -17.82
C LYS A 114 1.68 -34.10 -17.28
N ILE A 115 0.54 -34.11 -16.58
CA ILE A 115 -0.06 -35.30 -15.98
C ILE A 115 -1.11 -35.91 -16.94
N GLU A 116 -1.73 -35.08 -17.78
CA GLU A 116 -2.56 -35.49 -18.93
C GLU A 116 -1.73 -36.02 -20.11
#